data_AF-A0A267WLW0-F1
#
_entry.id   AF-A0A267WLW0-F1
#
_cell.length_a   1.000
_cell.length_b   1.000
_cell.length_c   1.000
_cell.angle_alpha   90.00
_cell.angle_beta   90.00
_cell.angle_gamma   90.00
#
_symmetry.space_group_name_H-M   'P 1'
#
loop_
_entity.id
_entity.type
_entity.pdbx_description
1 polymer ?
#
loop_
_entity_poly.entity_id
_entity_poly.type
_entity_poly.pdbx_seq_one_letter_code
_entity_poly.pdbx_strand_id
1 'polypeptide(L)'
;MTASEKVAVKSAQKASFGKVFAVQIAAYVVLVVLALIPGISYGNAEEPAIVSFTVVASVAMIALLAVFNPFRDGVAGHAISVIAGLLSVVYATTMMLGRAIFPAGLGDEDTFWMQEGWIAGVGGLLILLIVVSFGRQMARENRTHLIRSLSHNVVEGVAMIGSAGWCFLSTLLPIRSGENAASTDYGSTTAWAVAVIVALLLIIALDACSYWWNRDADPDPQSKNPWIGIALLPVMISGIVVGIASYATVMF
;
A
#
# COMPACT_ATOMS: atom_id res chain seq x y z
N MET A 1 -27.74 2.70 24.69
CA MET A 1 -26.71 1.72 25.10
C MET A 1 -26.17 2.08 26.47
N THR A 2 -26.17 1.13 27.39
CA THR A 2 -25.57 1.32 28.74
C THR A 2 -24.04 1.25 28.67
N ALA A 3 -23.33 1.74 29.70
CA ALA A 3 -21.87 1.67 29.75
C ALA A 3 -21.35 0.22 29.68
N SER A 4 -22.08 -0.73 30.28
CA SER A 4 -21.78 -2.16 30.24
C SER A 4 -21.89 -2.73 28.82
N GLU A 5 -22.89 -2.29 28.06
CA GLU A 5 -23.13 -2.72 26.68
C GLU A 5 -22.03 -2.22 25.71
N LYS A 6 -21.53 -0.99 25.91
CA LYS A 6 -20.38 -0.47 25.14
C LYS A 6 -19.09 -1.25 25.41
N VAL A 7 -18.87 -1.66 26.67
CA VAL A 7 -17.70 -2.47 27.05
C VAL A 7 -17.78 -3.87 26.45
N ALA A 8 -18.97 -4.49 26.46
CA ALA A 8 -19.20 -5.80 25.84
C ALA A 8 -18.95 -5.78 24.33
N VAL A 9 -19.48 -4.78 23.61
CA VAL A 9 -19.25 -4.60 22.16
C VAL A 9 -17.76 -4.38 21.86
N LYS A 10 -17.08 -3.54 22.65
CA LYS A 10 -15.64 -3.27 22.50
C LYS A 10 -14.78 -4.52 22.74
N SER A 11 -15.19 -5.40 23.66
CA SER A 11 -14.52 -6.67 23.91
C SER A 11 -14.72 -7.68 22.78
N ALA A 12 -15.89 -7.69 22.13
CA ALA A 12 -16.22 -8.61 21.04
C ALA A 12 -15.54 -8.21 19.71
N GLN A 13 -15.29 -6.91 19.49
CA GLN A 13 -14.62 -6.40 18.29
C GLN A 13 -13.09 -6.55 18.33
N LYS A 14 -12.50 -6.78 19.50
CA LYS A 14 -11.05 -6.83 19.69
C LYS A 14 -10.55 -8.27 19.59
N ALA A 15 -9.99 -8.65 18.44
CA ALA A 15 -9.40 -9.96 18.26
C ALA A 15 -8.07 -10.10 19.03
N SER A 16 -7.77 -11.32 19.45
CA SER A 16 -6.45 -11.67 19.95
C SER A 16 -5.38 -11.35 18.91
N PHE A 17 -4.23 -10.84 19.35
CA PHE A 17 -3.12 -10.51 18.45
C PHE A 17 -2.72 -11.68 17.54
N GLY A 18 -2.78 -12.93 18.02
CA GLY A 18 -2.51 -14.10 17.18
C GLY A 18 -3.40 -14.22 15.92
N LYS A 19 -4.65 -13.73 15.96
CA LYS A 19 -5.52 -13.70 14.78
C LYS A 19 -5.14 -12.58 13.81
N VAL A 20 -4.77 -11.42 14.34
CA VAL A 20 -4.27 -10.27 13.55
C VAL A 20 -2.99 -10.68 12.82
N PHE A 21 -2.05 -11.27 13.54
CA PHE A 21 -0.80 -11.77 12.98
C PHE A 21 -1.03 -12.89 11.94
N ALA A 22 -1.97 -13.80 12.18
CA ALA A 22 -2.31 -14.83 11.20
C ALA A 22 -2.83 -14.24 9.87
N VAL A 23 -3.62 -13.16 9.92
CA VAL A 23 -4.07 -12.46 8.69
C VAL A 23 -2.91 -11.79 7.97
N GLN A 24 -1.97 -11.18 8.69
CA GLN A 24 -0.75 -10.59 8.11
C GLN A 24 0.07 -11.65 7.37
N ILE A 25 0.36 -12.77 8.04
CA ILE A 25 1.09 -13.89 7.43
C ILE A 25 0.36 -14.43 6.21
N ALA A 26 -0.96 -14.61 6.29
CA ALA A 26 -1.75 -15.07 5.14
C ALA A 26 -1.66 -14.08 3.96
N ALA A 27 -1.73 -12.77 4.22
CA ALA A 27 -1.60 -11.75 3.19
C ALA A 27 -0.21 -11.77 2.55
N TYR A 28 0.87 -11.85 3.34
CA TYR A 28 2.23 -11.97 2.81
C TYR A 28 2.44 -13.24 1.99
N VAL A 29 1.91 -14.38 2.44
CA VAL A 29 1.98 -15.63 1.68
C VAL A 29 1.28 -15.49 0.33
N VAL A 30 0.07 -14.91 0.30
CA VAL A 30 -0.65 -14.66 -0.96
C VAL A 30 0.15 -13.74 -1.87
N LEU A 31 0.73 -12.65 -1.34
CA LEU A 31 1.56 -11.73 -2.10
C LEU A 31 2.79 -12.41 -2.70
N VAL A 32 3.51 -13.21 -1.92
CA VAL A 32 4.68 -13.95 -2.40
C VAL A 32 4.27 -14.97 -3.46
N VAL A 33 3.23 -15.77 -3.22
CA VAL A 33 2.74 -16.77 -4.18
C VAL A 33 2.36 -16.12 -5.51
N LEU A 34 1.66 -14.99 -5.49
CA LEU A 34 1.28 -14.27 -6.71
C LEU A 34 2.49 -13.61 -7.39
N ALA A 35 3.47 -13.14 -6.63
CA ALA A 35 4.69 -12.55 -7.19
C ALA A 35 5.59 -13.57 -7.89
N LEU A 36 5.46 -14.85 -7.55
CA LEU A 36 6.16 -15.96 -8.19
C LEU A 36 5.54 -16.37 -9.54
N ILE A 37 4.30 -15.95 -9.82
CA ILE A 37 3.65 -16.21 -11.10
C ILE A 37 4.19 -15.19 -12.11
N PRO A 38 4.71 -15.63 -13.28
CA PRO A 38 5.17 -14.72 -14.32
C PRO A 38 4.08 -13.71 -14.70
N GLY A 39 4.41 -12.43 -14.65
CA GLY A 39 3.47 -11.35 -14.95
C GLY A 39 3.09 -11.25 -16.43
N ILE A 40 2.15 -10.35 -16.72
CA ILE A 40 1.72 -10.07 -18.09
C ILE A 40 2.63 -8.97 -18.66
N SER A 41 3.33 -9.31 -19.74
CA SER A 41 4.15 -8.39 -20.52
C SER A 41 3.29 -7.64 -21.54
N TYR A 42 3.42 -6.31 -21.61
CA TYR A 42 2.76 -5.48 -22.61
C TYR A 42 3.60 -4.22 -22.93
N GLY A 43 3.35 -3.58 -24.07
CA GLY A 43 4.11 -2.39 -24.50
C GLY A 43 5.11 -2.69 -25.61
N ASN A 44 6.26 -2.01 -25.61
CA ASN A 44 7.28 -2.17 -26.65
C ASN A 44 7.89 -3.58 -26.58
N ALA A 45 8.20 -4.16 -27.74
CA ALA A 45 8.83 -5.48 -27.84
C ALA A 45 10.29 -5.48 -27.32
N GLU A 46 10.95 -4.31 -27.32
CA GLU A 46 12.33 -4.16 -26.87
C GLU A 46 12.43 -3.94 -25.35
N GLU A 47 11.45 -3.25 -24.74
CA GLU A 47 11.37 -2.99 -23.29
C GLU A 47 9.93 -3.19 -22.77
N PRO A 48 9.48 -4.45 -22.58
CA PRO A 48 8.11 -4.70 -22.14
C PRO A 48 7.83 -4.28 -20.69
N ALA A 49 6.69 -3.62 -20.47
CA ALA A 49 6.15 -3.40 -19.13
C ALA A 49 5.58 -4.72 -18.59
N ILE A 50 5.95 -5.10 -17.36
CA ILE A 50 5.45 -6.35 -16.74
C ILE A 50 4.53 -6.00 -15.59
N VAL A 51 3.26 -6.39 -15.71
CA VAL A 51 2.31 -6.30 -14.60
C VAL A 51 2.32 -7.61 -13.84
N SER A 52 2.73 -7.55 -12.57
CA SER A 52 2.69 -8.69 -11.65
C SER A 52 1.25 -9.03 -11.23
N PHE A 53 0.97 -10.31 -11.01
CA PHE A 53 -0.31 -10.77 -10.47
C PHE A 53 -0.58 -10.28 -9.03
N THR A 54 0.42 -9.74 -8.33
CA THR A 54 0.23 -9.07 -7.03
C THR A 54 -0.69 -7.85 -7.12
N VAL A 55 -0.95 -7.31 -8.32
CA VAL A 55 -2.00 -6.29 -8.54
C VAL A 55 -3.37 -6.75 -8.03
N VAL A 56 -3.70 -8.04 -8.19
CA VAL A 56 -4.97 -8.61 -7.73
C VAL A 56 -5.03 -8.61 -6.20
N ALA A 57 -3.94 -8.98 -5.53
CA ALA A 57 -3.85 -8.91 -4.07
C ALA A 57 -3.90 -7.46 -3.57
N SER A 58 -3.27 -6.52 -4.26
CA SER A 58 -3.33 -5.09 -3.94
C SER A 58 -4.77 -4.56 -3.96
N VAL A 59 -5.50 -4.80 -5.05
CA VAL A 59 -6.91 -4.42 -5.17
C VAL A 59 -7.78 -5.15 -4.15
N ALA A 60 -7.51 -6.44 -3.89
CA ALA A 60 -8.22 -7.19 -2.86
C ALA A 60 -8.00 -6.60 -1.46
N MET A 61 -6.78 -6.19 -1.12
CA MET A 61 -6.49 -5.52 0.16
C MET A 61 -7.21 -4.18 0.28
N ILE A 62 -7.27 -3.38 -0.79
CA ILE A 62 -8.06 -2.14 -0.83
C ILE A 62 -9.54 -2.44 -0.54
N ALA A 63 -10.11 -3.44 -1.22
CA ALA A 63 -11.50 -3.84 -1.03
C ALA A 63 -11.77 -4.38 0.39
N LEU A 64 -10.84 -5.18 0.94
CA LEU A 64 -10.96 -5.72 2.30
C LEU A 64 -10.86 -4.62 3.35
N LEU A 65 -9.91 -3.68 3.22
CA LEU A 65 -9.82 -2.54 4.13
C LEU A 65 -11.06 -1.64 3.99
N ALA A 66 -11.66 -1.55 2.79
CA ALA A 66 -12.91 -0.82 2.60
C ALA A 66 -14.11 -1.46 3.30
N VAL A 67 -14.20 -2.79 3.27
CA VAL A 67 -15.29 -3.53 3.94
C VAL A 67 -15.10 -3.61 5.45
N PHE A 68 -13.86 -3.84 5.91
CA PHE A 68 -13.51 -4.07 7.31
C PHE A 68 -12.85 -2.84 7.96
N ASN A 69 -13.17 -1.64 7.47
CA ASN A 69 -12.55 -0.40 7.89
C ASN A 69 -12.66 -0.20 9.42
N PRO A 70 -11.54 -0.07 10.17
CA PRO A 70 -11.57 0.15 11.61
C PRO A 70 -11.85 1.62 11.97
N PHE A 71 -11.75 2.54 11.02
CA PHE A 71 -11.70 3.98 11.24
C PHE A 71 -13.05 4.69 11.20
N ARG A 72 -13.10 5.88 11.81
CA ARG A 72 -14.32 6.68 12.04
C ARG A 72 -14.33 7.98 11.22
N ASP A 73 -14.13 7.91 9.91
CA ASP A 73 -13.96 9.12 9.07
C ASP A 73 -15.14 9.55 8.21
N GLY A 74 -16.22 8.78 8.30
CA GLY A 74 -17.41 8.96 7.48
C GLY A 74 -17.17 8.58 6.02
N VAL A 75 -18.28 8.40 5.28
CA VAL A 75 -18.29 7.83 3.93
C VAL A 75 -17.40 8.61 2.94
N ALA A 76 -17.36 9.94 3.05
CA ALA A 76 -16.60 10.78 2.13
C ALA A 76 -15.07 10.63 2.29
N GLY A 77 -14.55 10.55 3.52
CA GLY A 77 -13.12 10.31 3.75
C GLY A 77 -12.71 8.94 3.24
N HIS A 78 -13.54 7.94 3.54
CA HIS A 78 -13.37 6.58 3.06
C HIS A 78 -13.31 6.48 1.53
N ALA A 79 -14.24 7.16 0.83
CA ALA A 79 -14.26 7.18 -0.63
C ALA A 79 -13.00 7.81 -1.23
N ILE A 80 -12.48 8.90 -0.64
CA ILE A 80 -11.23 9.54 -1.09
C ILE A 80 -10.06 8.57 -0.97
N SER A 81 -9.94 7.87 0.16
CA SER A 81 -8.88 6.88 0.40
C SER A 81 -8.92 5.72 -0.59
N VAL A 82 -10.12 5.18 -0.87
CA VAL A 82 -10.29 4.11 -1.88
C VAL A 82 -9.91 4.60 -3.28
N ILE A 83 -10.38 5.78 -3.69
CA ILE A 83 -10.05 6.36 -5.00
C ILE A 83 -8.54 6.58 -5.12
N ALA A 84 -7.89 7.12 -4.08
CA ALA A 84 -6.46 7.32 -4.07
C ALA A 84 -5.67 6.00 -4.17
N GLY A 85 -6.12 4.94 -3.48
CA GLY A 85 -5.55 3.61 -3.60
C GLY A 85 -5.66 3.04 -5.00
N LEU A 86 -6.84 3.11 -5.61
CA LEU A 86 -7.05 2.63 -6.99
C LEU A 86 -6.23 3.43 -8.01
N LEU A 87 -6.13 4.74 -7.84
CA LEU A 87 -5.24 5.57 -8.67
C LEU A 87 -3.77 5.18 -8.48
N SER A 88 -3.34 4.85 -7.25
CA SER A 88 -1.98 4.36 -7.01
C SER A 88 -1.70 3.04 -7.72
N VAL A 89 -2.68 2.13 -7.78
CA VAL A 89 -2.58 0.89 -8.57
C VAL A 89 -2.43 1.22 -10.06
N VAL A 90 -3.21 2.16 -10.58
CA VAL A 90 -3.09 2.60 -11.99
C VAL A 90 -1.70 3.17 -12.28
N TYR A 91 -1.13 3.97 -11.37
CA TYR A 91 0.26 4.44 -11.50
C TYR A 91 1.29 3.30 -11.43
N ALA A 92 1.04 2.26 -10.64
CA ALA A 92 1.93 1.09 -10.53
C ALA A 92 1.89 0.20 -11.78
N THR A 93 0.82 0.26 -12.56
CA THR A 93 0.61 -0.63 -13.72
C THR A 93 0.68 0.07 -15.06
N THR A 94 0.83 1.40 -15.13
CA THR A 94 0.71 2.16 -16.39
C THR A 94 1.90 3.07 -16.65
N MET A 95 2.72 2.74 -17.66
CA MET A 95 3.90 3.55 -18.03
C MET A 95 3.56 4.95 -18.60
N MET A 96 2.45 5.08 -19.33
CA MET A 96 2.08 6.35 -20.00
C MET A 96 1.84 7.50 -19.02
N LEU A 97 1.31 7.23 -17.83
CA LEU A 97 1.02 8.27 -16.84
C LEU A 97 2.30 8.80 -16.20
N GLY A 98 3.30 7.94 -15.98
CA GLY A 98 4.61 8.36 -15.50
C GLY A 98 5.32 9.29 -16.48
N ARG A 99 5.31 8.95 -17.79
CA ARG A 99 5.89 9.80 -18.86
C ARG A 99 5.13 11.10 -19.09
N ALA A 100 3.84 11.15 -18.78
CA ALA A 100 3.05 12.38 -18.86
C ALA A 100 3.33 13.35 -17.70
N ILE A 101 3.70 12.83 -16.52
CA ILE A 101 4.05 13.62 -15.34
C ILE A 101 5.53 14.05 -15.39
N PHE A 102 6.42 13.16 -15.87
CA PHE A 102 7.83 13.46 -16.17
C PHE A 102 8.03 13.30 -17.67
N PRO A 103 7.82 14.36 -18.47
CA PRO A 103 8.18 14.30 -19.88
C PRO A 103 9.67 13.95 -19.99
N ALA A 104 9.96 12.87 -20.71
CA ALA A 104 11.33 12.49 -21.06
C ALA A 104 12.03 13.72 -21.66
N GLY A 105 13.05 14.24 -20.97
CA GLY A 105 13.68 15.51 -21.36
C GLY A 105 14.44 16.28 -20.26
N LEU A 106 14.56 15.76 -19.03
CA LEU A 106 15.43 16.36 -17.99
C LEU A 106 16.74 15.58 -17.75
N GLY A 107 16.98 14.51 -18.50
CA GLY A 107 18.22 13.75 -18.52
C GLY A 107 18.29 12.96 -19.83
N ASP A 108 19.50 12.78 -20.35
CA ASP A 108 19.83 12.13 -21.63
C ASP A 108 19.61 10.59 -21.60
N GLU A 109 18.71 10.11 -20.74
CA GLU A 109 18.43 8.69 -20.52
C GLU A 109 17.02 8.37 -21.00
N ASP A 110 16.93 7.67 -22.14
CA ASP A 110 15.67 7.28 -22.79
C ASP A 110 14.88 6.18 -22.03
N THR A 111 15.38 5.69 -20.89
CA THR A 111 14.80 4.57 -20.13
C THR A 111 13.94 5.04 -18.96
N PHE A 112 12.61 5.03 -19.13
CA PHE A 112 11.66 5.39 -18.07
C PHE A 112 11.13 4.14 -17.35
N TRP A 113 11.37 4.03 -16.04
CA TRP A 113 10.98 2.86 -15.24
C TRP A 113 9.57 3.00 -14.66
N MET A 114 8.83 1.89 -14.58
CA MET A 114 7.46 1.88 -14.02
C MET A 114 7.45 2.28 -12.53
N GLN A 115 8.55 2.03 -11.82
CA GLN A 115 8.78 2.42 -10.44
C GLN A 115 8.83 3.95 -10.26
N GLU A 116 9.45 4.69 -11.18
CA GLU A 116 9.54 6.14 -11.13
C GLU A 116 8.18 6.80 -11.27
N GLY A 117 7.40 6.35 -12.26
CA GLY A 117 6.03 6.81 -12.48
C GLY A 117 5.14 6.57 -11.27
N TRP A 118 5.29 5.42 -10.62
CA TRP A 118 4.55 5.13 -9.39
C TRP A 118 5.01 5.97 -8.20
N ILE A 119 6.32 6.10 -7.94
CA ILE A 119 6.83 6.90 -6.81
C ILE A 119 6.33 8.34 -6.89
N ALA A 120 6.38 8.93 -8.08
CA ALA A 120 5.88 10.28 -8.24
C ALA A 120 4.35 10.38 -8.19
N GLY A 121 3.64 9.39 -8.74
CA GLY A 121 2.19 9.25 -8.59
C GLY A 121 1.79 9.18 -7.11
N VAL A 122 2.49 8.36 -6.31
CA VAL A 122 2.32 8.27 -4.85
C VAL A 122 2.61 9.61 -4.18
N GLY A 123 3.72 10.28 -4.53
CA GLY A 123 4.04 11.61 -4.00
C GLY A 123 2.92 12.62 -4.24
N GLY A 124 2.41 12.70 -5.47
CA GLY A 124 1.28 13.56 -5.83
C GLY A 124 -0.02 13.17 -5.12
N LEU A 125 -0.34 11.88 -5.06
CA LEU A 125 -1.52 11.36 -4.38
C LEU A 125 -1.49 11.62 -2.87
N LEU A 126 -0.33 11.52 -2.22
CA LEU A 126 -0.19 11.84 -0.79
C LEU A 126 -0.41 13.32 -0.51
N ILE A 127 0.15 14.20 -1.34
CA ILE A 127 -0.10 15.65 -1.24
C ILE A 127 -1.59 15.93 -1.43
N LEU A 128 -2.21 15.37 -2.47
CA LEU A 128 -3.64 15.54 -2.76
C LEU A 128 -4.50 15.00 -1.62
N LEU A 129 -4.17 13.81 -1.09
CA LEU A 129 -4.86 13.19 0.04
C LEU A 129 -4.85 14.13 1.24
N ILE A 130 -3.70 14.72 1.58
CA ILE A 130 -3.57 15.67 2.68
C ILE A 130 -4.43 16.91 2.41
N VAL A 131 -4.25 17.56 1.26
CA VAL A 131 -4.96 18.81 0.90
C VAL A 131 -6.48 18.61 0.93
N VAL A 132 -6.98 17.55 0.28
CA VAL A 132 -8.41 17.25 0.23
C VAL A 132 -8.94 16.86 1.62
N SER A 133 -8.18 16.07 2.40
CA SER A 133 -8.56 15.68 3.76
C SER A 133 -8.67 16.88 4.70
N PHE A 134 -7.74 17.82 4.60
CA PHE A 134 -7.78 19.07 5.35
C PHE A 134 -8.91 19.98 4.88
N GLY A 135 -9.04 20.20 3.56
CA GLY A 135 -10.10 21.02 2.99
C GLY A 135 -11.49 20.56 3.40
N ARG A 136 -11.73 19.24 3.35
CA ARG A 136 -12.98 18.63 3.82
C ARG A 136 -13.26 18.94 5.28
N GLN A 137 -12.24 18.87 6.15
CA GLN A 137 -12.42 19.13 7.58
C GLN A 137 -12.63 20.61 7.89
N MET A 138 -12.01 21.50 7.10
CA MET A 138 -12.22 22.95 7.20
C MET A 138 -13.61 23.36 6.70
N ALA A 139 -14.21 22.60 5.79
CA ALA A 139 -15.56 22.82 5.29
C ALA A 139 -16.68 22.34 6.23
N ARG A 140 -16.37 21.67 7.36
CA ARG A 140 -17.39 21.22 8.32
C ARG A 140 -17.75 22.35 9.30
N GLU A 141 -19.04 22.55 9.52
CA GLU A 141 -19.58 23.58 10.43
C GLU A 141 -19.27 23.28 11.92
N ASN A 142 -19.28 22.01 12.34
CA ASN A 142 -18.92 21.59 13.70
C ASN A 142 -17.58 20.82 13.72
N ARG A 143 -16.56 21.41 14.35
CA ARG A 143 -15.15 20.95 14.31
C ARG A 143 -14.71 20.07 15.47
N THR A 144 -15.62 19.32 16.07
CA THR A 144 -15.29 18.42 17.19
C THR A 144 -14.48 17.22 16.68
N HIS A 145 -13.37 16.89 17.34
CA HIS A 145 -12.49 15.75 17.01
C HIS A 145 -11.72 15.81 15.66
N LEU A 146 -11.42 17.03 15.18
CA LEU A 146 -10.71 17.27 13.92
C LEU A 146 -9.40 16.45 13.79
N ILE A 147 -8.50 16.55 14.76
CA ILE A 147 -7.20 15.84 14.70
C ILE A 147 -7.39 14.33 14.57
N ARG A 148 -8.35 13.75 15.29
CA ARG A 148 -8.59 12.30 15.28
C ARG A 148 -9.14 11.82 13.93
N SER A 149 -10.06 12.56 13.33
CA SER A 149 -10.60 12.20 12.01
C SER A 149 -9.61 12.47 10.87
N LEU A 150 -8.76 13.49 11.01
CA LEU A 150 -7.65 13.68 10.06
C LEU A 150 -6.69 12.50 10.11
N SER A 151 -6.24 12.11 11.29
CA SER A 151 -5.26 11.04 11.45
C SER A 151 -5.77 9.72 10.89
N HIS A 152 -7.01 9.36 11.18
CA HIS A 152 -7.61 8.15 10.64
C HIS A 152 -7.71 8.21 9.10
N ASN A 153 -8.14 9.34 8.52
CA ASN A 153 -8.34 9.45 7.07
C ASN A 153 -7.01 9.39 6.31
N VAL A 154 -5.98 10.03 6.89
CA VAL A 154 -4.62 9.99 6.33
C VAL A 154 -4.03 8.59 6.46
N VAL A 155 -4.15 7.92 7.61
CA VAL A 155 -3.62 6.56 7.78
C VAL A 155 -4.31 5.57 6.84
N GLU A 156 -5.63 5.68 6.71
CA GLU A 156 -6.39 4.87 5.78
C GLU A 156 -5.95 5.11 4.33
N GLY A 157 -5.89 6.37 3.90
CA GLY A 157 -5.46 6.73 2.55
C GLY A 157 -4.01 6.33 2.25
N VAL A 158 -3.09 6.49 3.20
CA VAL A 158 -1.69 6.05 3.07
C VAL A 158 -1.61 4.53 2.92
N ALA A 159 -2.39 3.77 3.69
CA ALA A 159 -2.44 2.32 3.54
C ALA A 159 -2.99 1.95 2.15
N MET A 160 -4.10 2.55 1.71
CA MET A 160 -4.70 2.29 0.40
C MET A 160 -3.72 2.60 -0.75
N ILE A 161 -3.04 3.76 -0.71
CA ILE A 161 -2.01 4.14 -1.69
C ILE A 161 -0.82 3.18 -1.63
N GLY A 162 -0.30 2.91 -0.43
CA GLY A 162 0.87 2.08 -0.22
C GLY A 162 0.72 0.64 -0.73
N SER A 163 -0.51 0.11 -0.71
CA SER A 163 -0.82 -1.24 -1.16
C SER A 163 -0.39 -1.53 -2.60
N ALA A 164 -0.33 -0.51 -3.47
CA ALA A 164 0.08 -0.64 -4.86
C ALA A 164 1.57 -0.96 -5.02
N GLY A 165 2.42 -0.64 -4.03
CA GLY A 165 3.86 -0.90 -4.13
C GLY A 165 4.22 -2.39 -4.11
N TRP A 166 3.29 -3.25 -3.66
CA TRP A 166 3.42 -4.70 -3.79
C TRP A 166 3.40 -5.21 -5.24
N CYS A 167 2.93 -4.41 -6.19
CA CYS A 167 3.04 -4.71 -7.62
C CYS A 167 4.50 -4.93 -8.06
N PHE A 168 5.45 -4.33 -7.36
CA PHE A 168 6.89 -4.44 -7.63
C PHE A 168 7.58 -5.57 -6.88
N LEU A 169 6.87 -6.38 -6.07
CA LEU A 169 7.52 -7.45 -5.32
C LEU A 169 8.28 -8.45 -6.21
N SER A 170 7.75 -8.74 -7.39
CA SER A 170 8.34 -9.68 -8.34
C SER A 170 9.72 -9.24 -8.85
N THR A 171 10.04 -7.93 -8.84
CA THR A 171 11.35 -7.43 -9.27
C THR A 171 12.45 -7.71 -8.23
N LEU A 172 12.06 -7.83 -6.95
CA LEU A 172 12.97 -8.10 -5.83
C LEU A 172 13.26 -9.58 -5.63
N LEU A 173 12.42 -10.47 -6.17
CA LEU A 173 12.58 -11.91 -6.02
C LEU A 173 13.62 -12.47 -7.01
N PRO A 174 14.61 -13.26 -6.55
CA PRO A 174 15.72 -13.73 -7.38
C PRO A 174 15.37 -14.89 -8.34
N ILE A 175 14.09 -15.24 -8.52
CA ILE A 175 13.69 -16.39 -9.35
C ILE A 175 13.59 -15.95 -10.81
N ARG A 176 14.74 -16.05 -11.49
CA ARG A 176 14.96 -15.65 -12.88
C ARG A 176 15.26 -16.89 -13.75
N SER A 177 14.24 -17.71 -14.02
CA SER A 177 14.32 -18.77 -15.05
C SER A 177 13.10 -18.72 -15.96
N GLY A 178 13.18 -17.91 -17.02
CA GLY A 178 12.23 -17.95 -18.13
C GLY A 178 11.78 -16.58 -18.64
N GLU A 179 12.54 -16.05 -19.60
CA GLU A 179 12.11 -15.25 -20.79
C GLU A 179 11.09 -14.09 -20.70
N ASN A 180 10.59 -13.70 -19.53
CA ASN A 180 9.49 -12.72 -19.45
C ASN A 180 9.77 -11.49 -18.58
N ALA A 181 11.03 -11.08 -18.47
CA ALA A 181 11.31 -9.76 -17.91
C ALA A 181 12.19 -8.94 -18.85
N ALA A 182 11.62 -7.83 -19.32
CA ALA A 182 12.35 -6.73 -19.92
C ALA A 182 13.67 -6.52 -19.17
N SER A 183 14.71 -6.42 -19.97
CA SER A 183 16.07 -6.09 -19.58
C SER A 183 16.13 -5.08 -18.44
N THR A 184 16.82 -5.47 -17.37
CA THR A 184 17.87 -4.63 -16.80
C THR A 184 18.85 -5.50 -16.04
N ASP A 185 20.14 -5.19 -16.23
CA ASP A 185 21.19 -5.48 -15.27
C ASP A 185 20.69 -5.03 -13.91
N TYR A 186 20.62 -5.95 -12.95
CA TYR A 186 20.51 -5.54 -11.56
C TYR A 186 21.73 -4.66 -11.27
N GLY A 187 21.54 -3.56 -10.54
CA GLY A 187 22.67 -2.91 -9.89
C GLY A 187 23.44 -3.91 -9.01
N SER A 188 24.61 -3.51 -8.51
CA SER A 188 25.55 -4.44 -7.85
C SER A 188 24.81 -5.41 -6.92
N THR A 189 25.15 -6.72 -6.93
CA THR A 189 24.53 -7.73 -6.05
C THR A 189 24.47 -7.28 -4.58
N THR A 190 25.38 -6.39 -4.17
CA THR A 190 25.38 -5.73 -2.87
C THR A 190 24.22 -4.74 -2.66
N ALA A 191 23.90 -3.90 -3.64
CA ALA A 191 22.82 -2.91 -3.56
C ALA A 191 21.45 -3.60 -3.48
N TRP A 192 21.23 -4.63 -4.30
CA TRP A 192 20.05 -5.49 -4.19
C TRP A 192 19.94 -6.12 -2.80
N ALA A 193 21.02 -6.73 -2.29
CA ALA A 193 21.01 -7.37 -0.98
C ALA A 193 20.71 -6.39 0.14
N VAL A 194 21.32 -5.20 0.12
CA VAL A 194 21.06 -4.13 1.10
C VAL A 194 19.61 -3.67 1.03
N ALA A 195 19.07 -3.41 -0.17
CA ALA A 195 17.68 -2.97 -0.34
C ALA A 195 16.69 -4.01 0.22
N VAL A 196 16.89 -5.30 -0.08
CA VAL A 196 16.04 -6.39 0.44
C VAL A 196 16.15 -6.51 1.95
N ILE A 197 17.37 -6.48 2.52
CA ILE A 197 17.57 -6.58 3.97
C ILE A 197 16.89 -5.41 4.70
N VAL A 198 17.10 -4.18 4.22
CA VAL A 198 16.48 -2.98 4.81
C VAL A 198 14.96 -3.05 4.69
N ALA A 199 14.43 -3.48 3.55
CA ALA A 199 12.99 -3.64 3.35
C ALA A 199 12.38 -4.65 4.34
N LEU A 200 13.01 -5.82 4.49
CA LEU A 200 12.58 -6.85 5.44
C LEU A 200 12.60 -6.34 6.88
N LEU A 201 13.64 -5.63 7.30
CA LEU A 201 13.73 -5.05 8.64
C LEU A 201 12.61 -4.04 8.90
N LEU A 202 12.28 -3.19 7.92
CA LEU A 202 11.19 -2.22 8.03
C LEU A 202 9.81 -2.89 8.07
N ILE A 203 9.60 -3.95 7.27
CA ILE A 203 8.38 -4.76 7.31
C ILE A 203 8.20 -5.38 8.71
N ILE A 204 9.24 -6.04 9.23
CA ILE A 204 9.21 -6.66 10.56
C ILE A 204 8.94 -5.61 11.65
N ALA A 205 9.55 -4.43 11.55
CA ALA A 205 9.30 -3.33 12.48
C ALA A 205 7.84 -2.85 12.43
N LEU A 206 7.26 -2.71 11.23
CA LEU A 206 5.84 -2.34 11.06
C LEU A 206 4.90 -3.41 11.63
N ASP A 207 5.19 -4.69 11.40
CA ASP A 207 4.42 -5.80 11.97
C ASP A 207 4.52 -5.84 13.49
N ALA A 208 5.69 -5.56 14.05
CA ALA A 208 5.86 -5.40 15.49
C ALA A 208 5.04 -4.21 16.03
N CYS A 209 5.04 -3.07 15.33
CA CYS A 209 4.21 -1.92 15.67
C CYS A 209 2.71 -2.22 15.61
N SER A 210 2.29 -3.18 14.78
CA SER A 210 0.88 -3.61 14.67
C SER A 210 0.33 -4.17 15.99
N TYR A 211 1.19 -4.68 16.88
CA TYR A 211 0.80 -5.09 18.22
C TYR A 211 0.20 -3.91 19.01
N TRP A 212 0.84 -2.74 18.95
CA TRP A 212 0.34 -1.54 19.61
C TRP A 212 -0.92 -1.01 18.93
N TRP A 213 -1.00 -1.06 17.60
CA TRP A 213 -2.23 -0.70 16.89
C TRP A 213 -3.41 -1.57 17.29
N ASN A 214 -3.26 -2.89 17.39
CA ASN A 214 -4.34 -3.77 17.85
C ASN A 214 -4.66 -3.58 19.34
N ARG A 215 -3.64 -3.33 20.18
CA ARG A 215 -3.85 -3.12 21.62
C ARG A 215 -4.58 -1.80 21.90
N ASP A 216 -4.24 -0.74 21.19
CA ASP A 216 -4.73 0.61 21.50
C ASP A 216 -5.87 1.05 20.56
N ALA A 217 -6.28 0.17 19.63
CA ALA A 217 -7.40 0.41 18.73
C ALA A 217 -8.73 0.66 19.47
N ASP A 218 -9.43 1.70 19.01
CA ASP A 218 -10.79 2.05 19.41
C ASP A 218 -11.69 2.09 18.15
N PRO A 219 -12.00 0.92 17.57
CA PRO A 219 -12.66 0.84 16.27
C PRO A 219 -14.09 1.38 16.30
N ASP A 220 -14.65 1.70 15.14
CA ASP A 220 -16.06 2.07 15.02
C ASP A 220 -16.99 0.95 15.55
N PRO A 221 -17.92 1.24 16.47
CA PRO A 221 -18.92 0.27 16.93
C PRO A 221 -19.77 -0.35 15.80
N GLN A 222 -19.90 0.34 14.67
CA GLN A 222 -20.63 -0.16 13.50
C GLN A 222 -19.78 -1.02 12.55
N SER A 223 -18.45 -1.02 12.72
CA SER A 223 -17.55 -1.79 11.88
C SER A 223 -17.68 -3.29 12.15
N LYS A 224 -17.85 -4.06 11.06
CA LYS A 224 -17.83 -5.52 11.11
C LYS A 224 -16.38 -5.97 11.17
N ASN A 225 -15.99 -6.74 12.17
CA ASN A 225 -14.64 -7.32 12.32
C ASN A 225 -13.46 -6.34 12.05
N PRO A 226 -13.38 -5.21 12.77
CA PRO A 226 -12.38 -4.15 12.51
C PRO A 226 -10.92 -4.61 12.69
N TRP A 227 -10.71 -5.70 13.41
CA TRP A 227 -9.39 -6.32 13.60
C TRP A 227 -8.76 -6.82 12.29
N ILE A 228 -9.57 -7.14 11.27
CA ILE A 228 -9.06 -7.50 9.92
C ILE A 228 -8.44 -6.27 9.27
N GLY A 229 -9.13 -5.13 9.31
CA GLY A 229 -8.59 -3.87 8.81
C GLY A 229 -7.31 -3.48 9.53
N ILE A 230 -7.27 -3.59 10.87
CA ILE A 230 -6.05 -3.34 11.67
C ILE A 230 -4.90 -4.27 11.25
N ALA A 231 -5.19 -5.54 10.96
CA ALA A 231 -4.19 -6.49 10.49
C ALA A 231 -3.62 -6.11 9.13
N LEU A 232 -4.45 -5.58 8.22
CA LEU A 232 -4.06 -5.21 6.86
C LEU A 232 -3.23 -3.92 6.80
N LEU A 233 -3.40 -2.98 7.73
CA LEU A 233 -2.67 -1.71 7.74
C LEU A 233 -1.13 -1.85 7.59
N PRO A 234 -0.41 -2.62 8.43
CA PRO A 234 1.04 -2.76 8.28
C PRO A 234 1.43 -3.40 6.95
N VAL A 235 0.66 -4.38 6.48
CA VAL A 235 0.89 -5.05 5.19
C VAL A 235 0.73 -4.06 4.04
N MET A 236 -0.32 -3.25 4.05
CA MET A 236 -0.58 -2.28 3.00
C MET A 236 0.46 -1.13 3.02
N ILE A 237 0.81 -0.61 4.21
CA ILE A 237 1.83 0.44 4.37
C ILE A 237 3.21 -0.06 3.93
N SER A 238 3.55 -1.31 4.23
CA SER A 238 4.83 -1.89 3.79
C SER A 238 4.96 -2.05 2.27
N GLY A 239 3.88 -1.95 1.51
CA GLY A 239 3.97 -1.85 0.05
C GLY A 239 4.80 -0.64 -0.40
N ILE A 240 4.78 0.47 0.36
CA ILE A 240 5.65 1.64 0.12
C ILE A 240 7.13 1.23 0.18
N VAL A 241 7.49 0.46 1.20
CA VAL A 241 8.86 -0.03 1.41
C VAL A 241 9.30 -0.92 0.24
N VAL A 242 8.41 -1.80 -0.23
CA VAL A 242 8.69 -2.71 -1.36
C VAL A 242 8.90 -1.94 -2.66
N GLY A 243 8.04 -0.96 -2.95
CA GLY A 243 8.19 -0.15 -4.16
C GLY A 243 9.48 0.69 -4.16
N ILE A 244 9.84 1.28 -3.01
CA ILE A 244 11.12 2.01 -2.85
C ILE A 244 12.30 1.05 -2.99
N ALA A 245 12.25 -0.12 -2.37
CA ALA A 245 13.31 -1.12 -2.47
C ALA A 245 13.50 -1.57 -3.92
N SER A 246 12.41 -1.84 -4.66
CA SER A 246 12.48 -2.18 -6.08
C SER A 246 13.09 -1.06 -6.91
N TYR A 247 12.85 0.21 -6.58
CA TYR A 247 13.46 1.32 -7.29
C TYR A 247 14.95 1.41 -7.00
N ALA A 248 15.34 1.25 -5.72
CA ALA A 248 16.74 1.27 -5.31
C ALA A 248 17.59 0.21 -6.03
N THR A 249 17.04 -0.97 -6.34
CA THR A 249 17.78 -2.03 -7.06
C THR A 249 18.03 -1.75 -8.54
N VAL A 250 17.29 -0.81 -9.12
CA VAL A 250 17.47 -0.38 -10.52
C VAL A 250 18.42 0.82 -10.61
N MET A 251 18.47 1.65 -9.56
CA MET A 251 19.28 2.88 -9.54
C MET A 251 20.73 2.70 -9.05
N PHE A 252 21.02 1.68 -8.23
CA PHE A 252 22.32 1.47 -7.56
C PHE A 252 22.79 0.01 -7.71
#